data_AF-A0A6C0IEU0-F1
#
_entry.id   AF-A0A6C0IEU0-F1
#
_cell.length_a   1.000
_cell.length_b   1.000
_cell.length_c   1.000
_cell.angle_alpha   90.00
_cell.angle_beta   90.00
_cell.angle_gamma   90.00
#
_symmetry.space_group_name_H-M   'P 1'
#
loop_
_entity.id
_entity.type
_entity.pdbx_description
1 polymer ?
#
loop_
_entity_poly.entity_id
_entity_poly.type
_entity_poly.pdbx_seq_one_letter_code
_entity_poly.pdbx_strand_id
1 'polypeptide(L)'
;MHIDKKQLNNIQEFFFDIFIYLSYLFLFLSLLGISFISPQIFVEVNNYVRIYICLFLMWRFNPLRSQHEFTNLDRKITFSAGLFILSTTALNQYLVDSENVFKHLLNPN
;
A
#
# COMPACT_ATOMS: atom_id res chain seq x y z
N MET A 1 -10.09 18.00 27.02
CA MET A 1 -10.93 17.55 25.89
C MET A 1 -10.97 16.03 25.93
N HIS A 2 -12.06 15.45 26.42
CA HIS A 2 -12.19 14.00 26.60
C HIS A 2 -12.66 13.40 25.28
N ILE A 3 -11.75 12.88 24.46
CA ILE A 3 -12.11 12.24 23.19
C ILE A 3 -12.76 10.90 23.52
N ASP A 4 -14.02 10.75 23.18
CA ASP A 4 -14.78 9.49 23.31
C ASP A 4 -14.14 8.41 22.40
N LYS A 5 -13.89 7.22 22.96
CA LYS A 5 -13.30 6.07 22.24
C LYS A 5 -14.10 5.70 20.99
N LYS A 6 -15.41 5.92 21.01
CA LYS A 6 -16.28 5.69 19.84
C LYS A 6 -16.00 6.68 18.71
N GLN A 7 -15.77 7.95 19.04
CA GLN A 7 -15.42 8.97 18.05
C GLN A 7 -14.03 8.72 17.46
N LEU A 8 -13.07 8.27 18.29
CA LEU A 8 -11.73 7.91 17.82
C LEU A 8 -11.76 6.76 16.81
N ASN A 9 -12.54 5.70 17.06
CA ASN A 9 -12.68 4.60 16.12
C ASN A 9 -13.34 5.03 14.80
N ASN A 10 -14.40 5.84 14.85
CA ASN A 10 -15.07 6.32 13.64
C ASN A 10 -14.14 7.19 12.78
N ILE A 11 -13.31 8.01 13.41
CA ILE A 11 -12.31 8.83 12.71
C ILE A 11 -11.26 7.93 12.05
N GLN A 12 -10.77 6.91 12.76
CA GLN A 12 -9.83 5.92 12.21
C GLN A 12 -10.42 5.17 11.01
N GLU A 13 -11.68 4.72 11.10
CA GLU A 13 -12.39 4.08 9.99
C GLU A 13 -12.52 5.01 8.78
N PHE A 14 -12.90 6.27 9.00
CA PHE A 14 -13.04 7.26 7.92
C PHE A 14 -11.71 7.53 7.20
N PHE A 15 -10.63 7.77 7.94
CA PHE A 15 -9.30 7.99 7.35
C PHE A 15 -8.79 6.74 6.62
N PHE A 16 -9.03 5.56 7.18
CA PHE A 16 -8.63 4.31 6.55
C PHE A 16 -9.40 4.09 5.24
N ASP A 17 -10.70 4.38 5.22
CA ASP A 17 -11.52 4.24 4.02
C ASP A 17 -11.07 5.19 2.91
N ILE A 18 -10.81 6.46 3.24
CA ILE A 18 -10.23 7.41 2.29
C ILE A 18 -8.90 6.90 1.75
N PHE A 19 -8.01 6.42 2.62
CA PHE A 19 -6.71 5.88 2.21
C PHE A 19 -6.87 4.70 1.23
N ILE A 20 -7.83 3.81 1.47
CA ILE A 20 -8.11 2.67 0.58
C ILE A 20 -8.65 3.11 -0.77
N TYR A 21 -9.66 3.98 -0.81
CA TYR A 21 -10.20 4.48 -2.07
C TYR A 21 -9.14 5.20 -2.89
N LEU A 22 -8.33 6.02 -2.22
CA LEU A 22 -7.24 6.74 -2.86
C LEU A 22 -6.15 5.79 -3.38
N SER A 23 -5.81 4.76 -2.60
CA SER A 23 -4.85 3.73 -3.02
C SER A 23 -5.30 2.98 -4.27
N TYR A 24 -6.58 2.58 -4.34
CA TYR A 24 -7.12 1.93 -5.54
C TYR A 24 -7.19 2.86 -6.74
N LEU A 25 -7.54 4.14 -6.52
CA LEU A 25 -7.52 5.14 -7.59
C LEU A 25 -6.11 5.29 -8.17
N PHE A 26 -5.08 5.43 -7.31
CA PHE A 26 -3.69 5.51 -7.76
C PHE A 26 -3.24 4.25 -8.49
N LEU A 27 -3.62 3.07 -7.98
CA LEU A 27 -3.27 1.81 -8.62
C LEU A 27 -3.91 1.68 -10.00
N PHE A 28 -5.17 2.09 -10.14
CA PHE A 28 -5.88 2.13 -11.41
C PHE A 28 -5.25 3.12 -12.40
N LEU A 29 -4.93 4.33 -11.96
CA LEU A 29 -4.25 5.34 -12.80
C LEU A 29 -2.87 4.86 -13.26
N SER A 30 -2.14 4.17 -12.39
CA SER A 30 -0.83 3.60 -12.73
C SER A 30 -0.94 2.51 -13.79
N LEU A 31 -1.98 1.66 -13.75
CA LEU A 31 -2.25 0.65 -14.77
C LEU A 31 -2.57 1.28 -16.14
N LEU A 32 -3.21 2.45 -16.18
CA LEU A 32 -3.48 3.17 -17.43
C LEU A 32 -2.22 3.81 -18.05
N GLY A 33 -1.05 3.68 -17.40
CA GLY A 33 0.18 4.32 -17.84
C GLY A 33 0.20 5.83 -17.61
N ILE A 34 -0.78 6.38 -16.89
CA ILE A 34 -0.81 7.77 -16.45
C ILE A 34 0.06 7.86 -15.20
N SER A 35 1.37 7.71 -15.37
CA SER A 35 2.35 7.93 -14.32
C SER A 35 3.21 9.13 -14.68
N PHE A 36 3.04 10.23 -13.95
CA PHE A 36 3.95 11.39 -14.01
C PHE A 36 5.29 11.11 -13.32
N ILE A 37 5.46 9.91 -12.75
CA ILE A 37 6.59 9.49 -11.93
C ILE A 37 7.43 8.48 -12.72
N SER A 38 8.75 8.66 -12.72
CA SER A 38 9.68 7.73 -13.35
C SER A 38 9.60 6.33 -12.70
N PRO A 39 9.83 5.25 -13.46
CA PRO A 39 9.79 3.88 -12.92
C PRO A 39 10.67 3.70 -11.68
N GLN A 40 11.85 4.31 -11.66
CA GLN A 40 12.80 4.22 -10.54
C GLN A 40 12.24 4.85 -9.25
N ILE A 41 11.67 6.06 -9.34
CA ILE A 41 11.07 6.72 -8.18
C ILE A 41 9.87 5.91 -7.66
N PHE A 42 9.06 5.34 -8.57
CA PHE A 42 7.95 4.48 -8.20
C PHE A 42 8.40 3.25 -7.40
N VAL A 43 9.47 2.57 -7.86
CA VAL A 43 10.03 1.39 -7.18
C VAL A 43 10.53 1.75 -5.78
N GLU A 44 11.27 2.85 -5.63
CA GLU A 44 11.76 3.30 -4.32
C GLU A 44 10.64 3.62 -3.35
N VAL A 45 9.68 4.45 -3.76
CA VAL A 45 8.53 4.84 -2.93
C VAL A 45 7.71 3.61 -2.55
N ASN A 46 7.43 2.71 -3.49
CA ASN A 46 6.68 1.49 -3.19
C ASN A 46 7.42 0.62 -2.15
N ASN A 47 8.76 0.54 -2.22
CA ASN A 47 9.52 -0.24 -1.26
C ASN A 47 9.43 0.36 0.15
N TYR A 48 9.55 1.70 0.29
CA TYR A 48 9.37 2.38 1.58
C TYR A 48 7.96 2.18 2.16
N VAL A 49 6.92 2.34 1.33
CA VAL A 49 5.53 2.14 1.74
C VAL A 49 5.29 0.69 2.17
N ARG A 50 5.83 -0.28 1.43
CA ARG A 50 5.72 -1.70 1.78
C ARG A 50 6.36 -2.02 3.12
N ILE A 51 7.56 -1.52 3.38
CA ILE A 51 8.24 -1.68 4.68
C ILE A 51 7.40 -1.05 5.80
N TYR A 52 6.91 0.17 5.60
CA TYR A 52 6.04 0.84 6.56
C TYR A 52 4.78 0.02 6.87
N ILE A 53 4.08 -0.48 5.85
CA ILE A 53 2.88 -1.32 6.03
C ILE A 53 3.22 -2.58 6.80
N CYS A 54 4.28 -3.30 6.43
CA CYS A 54 4.70 -4.51 7.14
C CYS A 54 5.01 -4.24 8.61
N LEU A 55 5.78 -3.19 8.92
CA LEU A 55 6.11 -2.81 10.29
C LEU A 55 4.85 -2.40 11.08
N PHE A 56 3.94 -1.66 10.44
CA PHE A 56 2.67 -1.27 11.03
C PHE A 56 1.81 -2.49 11.37
N LEU A 57 1.67 -3.45 10.44
CA LEU A 57 0.94 -4.70 10.67
C LEU A 57 1.59 -5.52 11.78
N MET A 58 2.92 -5.65 11.80
CA MET A 58 3.63 -6.35 12.87
C MET A 58 3.41 -5.69 14.23
N TRP A 59 3.44 -4.36 14.31
CA TRP A 59 3.20 -3.64 15.56
C TRP A 59 1.74 -3.74 16.01
N ARG A 60 0.79 -3.65 15.08
CA ARG A 60 -0.66 -3.67 15.33
C ARG A 60 -1.16 -5.06 15.72
N PHE A 61 -0.68 -6.10 15.03
CA PHE A 61 -1.09 -7.51 15.19
C PHE A 61 -0.05 -8.33 15.95
N ASN A 62 0.78 -7.67 16.77
CA ASN A 62 1.82 -8.35 17.54
C ASN A 62 1.19 -9.42 18.47
N PRO A 63 1.48 -10.72 18.27
CA PRO A 63 0.90 -11.80 19.08
C PRO A 63 1.37 -11.78 20.53
N LEU A 64 2.43 -11.02 20.86
CA LEU A 64 2.96 -10.88 22.21
C LEU A 64 2.12 -9.96 23.11
N ARG A 65 1.10 -9.28 22.56
CA ARG A 65 0.18 -8.45 23.35
C ARG A 65 -0.99 -9.30 23.86
N SER A 66 -1.08 -9.45 25.18
CA SER A 66 -2.19 -10.16 25.83
C SER A 66 -3.49 -9.36 25.66
N GLN A 67 -4.48 -9.97 25.01
CA GLN A 67 -5.84 -9.46 24.72
C GLN A 67 -5.92 -8.36 23.65
N HIS A 68 -5.73 -8.72 22.38
CA HIS A 68 -6.21 -7.92 21.25
C HIS A 68 -7.46 -8.57 20.66
N GLU A 69 -8.63 -7.96 20.87
CA GLU A 69 -9.83 -8.36 20.12
C GLU A 69 -9.70 -7.87 18.68
N PHE A 70 -9.65 -8.82 17.75
CA PHE A 70 -9.54 -8.51 16.33
C PHE A 70 -10.82 -7.80 15.85
N THR A 71 -10.71 -6.50 15.59
CA THR A 71 -11.86 -5.67 15.22
C THR A 71 -12.19 -5.76 13.73
N ASN A 72 -13.37 -5.26 13.33
CA ASN A 72 -13.71 -5.15 11.89
C ASN A 72 -12.75 -4.20 11.15
N LEU A 73 -12.31 -3.12 11.80
CA LEU A 73 -11.30 -2.21 11.27
C LEU A 73 -9.99 -2.95 11.00
N ASP A 74 -9.54 -3.78 11.94
CA ASP A 74 -8.34 -4.59 11.80
C ASP A 74 -8.42 -5.59 10.63
N ARG A 75 -9.60 -6.17 10.41
CA ARG A 75 -9.88 -7.03 9.24
C ARG A 75 -9.72 -6.27 7.94
N LYS A 76 -10.30 -5.05 7.87
CA LYS A 76 -10.22 -4.19 6.68
C LYS A 76 -8.79 -3.73 6.41
N ILE A 77 -8.04 -3.37 7.46
CA ILE A 77 -6.62 -3.02 7.43
C ILE A 77 -5.79 -4.16 6.83
N THR A 78 -5.88 -5.35 7.42
CA THR A 78 -5.04 -6.48 7.04
C THR A 78 -5.30 -6.92 5.60
N PHE A 79 -6.56 -7.05 5.21
CA PHE A 79 -6.93 -7.44 3.85
C PHE A 79 -6.44 -6.43 2.81
N SER A 80 -6.71 -5.14 3.05
CA SER A 80 -6.38 -4.10 2.08
C SER A 80 -4.88 -3.85 1.99
N ALA A 81 -4.16 -3.97 3.11
CA ALA A 81 -2.69 -3.94 3.12
C ALA A 81 -2.09 -5.09 2.30
N GLY A 82 -2.59 -6.32 2.48
CA GLY A 82 -2.17 -7.47 1.68
C GLY A 82 -2.44 -7.27 0.18
N LEU A 83 -3.63 -6.78 -0.17
CA LEU A 83 -3.99 -6.51 -1.56
C LEU A 83 -3.13 -5.39 -2.16
N PHE A 84 -2.89 -4.31 -1.42
CA PHE A 84 -2.01 -3.22 -1.85
C PHE A 84 -0.60 -3.74 -2.15
N ILE A 85 0.01 -4.47 -1.21
CA ILE A 85 1.35 -5.03 -1.37
C ILE A 85 1.42 -5.97 -2.58
N LEU A 86 0.42 -6.84 -2.75
CA LEU A 86 0.36 -7.77 -3.87
C LEU A 86 0.29 -7.02 -5.20
N SER A 87 -0.65 -6.10 -5.32
CA SER A 87 -0.87 -5.32 -6.54
C SER A 87 0.34 -4.47 -6.90
N THR A 88 0.94 -3.78 -5.92
CA THR A 88 2.13 -2.96 -6.20
C THR A 88 3.38 -3.80 -6.48
N THR A 89 3.47 -5.02 -5.95
CA THR A 89 4.57 -5.95 -6.30
C THR A 89 4.45 -6.42 -7.74
N ALA A 90 3.24 -6.83 -8.17
CA ALA A 90 3.00 -7.20 -9.56
C ALA A 90 3.27 -6.04 -10.53
N LEU A 91 2.82 -4.83 -10.16
CA LEU A 91 3.05 -3.63 -10.94
C LEU A 91 4.53 -3.22 -11.00
N ASN A 92 5.27 -3.31 -9.90
CA ASN A 92 6.72 -3.08 -9.88
C ASN A 92 7.44 -4.01 -10.85
N GLN A 93 7.09 -5.30 -10.83
CA GLN A 93 7.70 -6.28 -11.73
C GLN A 93 7.43 -5.91 -13.20
N TYR A 94 6.18 -5.59 -13.52
CA TYR A 94 5.78 -5.16 -14.86
C TYR A 94 6.54 -3.91 -15.34
N LEU A 95 6.74 -2.93 -14.47
CA LEU A 95 7.45 -1.68 -14.80
C LEU A 95 8.95 -1.94 -15.04
N VAL A 96 9.59 -2.75 -14.18
CA VAL A 96 11.01 -3.10 -14.32
C VAL A 96 11.24 -3.89 -15.61
N ASP A 97 10.37 -4.86 -15.91
CA ASP A 97 10.47 -5.65 -17.14
C ASP A 97 10.30 -4.77 -18.38
N SER A 98 9.34 -3.84 -18.37
CA SER A 98 9.13 -2.89 -19.46
C SER A 98 10.34 -1.96 -19.67
N GLU A 99 10.95 -1.46 -18.57
CA GLU A 99 12.15 -0.63 -18.64
C GLU A 99 13.34 -1.40 -19.22
N ASN A 100 13.53 -2.65 -18.81
CA ASN A 100 14.61 -3.51 -19.31
C ASN A 100 14.46 -3.82 -20.80
N VAL A 101 13.25 -4.17 -21.25
CA VAL A 101 12.94 -4.36 -22.68
C VAL A 101 13.23 -3.08 -23.46
N PHE A 102 12.78 -1.93 -22.97
CA PHE A 102 13.02 -0.66 -23.64
C PHE A 102 14.50 -0.30 -23.74
N LYS A 103 15.28 -0.50 -22.67
CA LYS A 103 16.75 -0.32 -22.67
C LYS A 103 17.43 -1.22 -23.70
N HIS A 104 17.02 -2.48 -23.80
CA HIS A 104 17.57 -3.41 -24.78
C HIS A 104 17.21 -2.99 -26.23
N LEU A 105 16.02 -2.43 -26.46
CA LEU A 105 15.62 -1.94 -27.78
C LEU A 105 16.38 -0.67 -28.20
N LEU A 106 16.68 0.22 -27.24
CA LEU A 106 17.40 1.46 -27.50
C LEU A 106 18.91 1.30 -27.61
N ASN A 107 19.49 0.31 -26.92
CA ASN A 107 20.91 0.02 -26.99
C ASN A 107 21.14 -1.49 -27.13
N PRO A 108 20.88 -2.07 -28.32
CA PRO A 108 20.99 -3.51 -28.58
C PRO A 108 22.44 -4.03 -28.65
N ASN A 109 23.43 -3.23 -28.19
CA ASN A 109 24.85 -3.12 -28.59
C ASN A 109 25.10 -2.06 -29.67
#